data_AF-A0A1I8J849-F1
#
_entry.id   AF-A0A1I8J849-F1
#
_cell.length_a   1.000
_cell.length_b   1.000
_cell.length_c   1.000
_cell.angle_alpha   90.00
_cell.angle_beta   90.00
_cell.angle_gamma   90.00
#
_symmetry.space_group_name_H-M   'P 1'
#
loop_
_entity.id
_entity.type
_entity.pdbx_description
1 polymer ?
#
loop_
_entity_poly.entity_id
_entity_poly.type
_entity_poly.pdbx_seq_one_letter_code
_entity_poly.pdbx_strand_id
1 'polypeptide(L)'
;CSERARLLSIRKTTDPTGRAKFPSATSVTSFCATNSPMAKEGEEAKVEVDLVNRDPNQLNGHLKVAFEDVLGEPEHAHSIDCLWRNSYGCFTGGKNCCYKFVSVLSGLCIALCWGCTFAMVAFYNIWCITPCTKVFKIFIGVFREMWETYWDCCVGAKCKALGYCFSRIKVEQGK
;
A
#
# COMPACT_ATOMS: atom_id res chain seq x y z
N CYS A 1 17.68 1.93 -33.79
CA CYS A 1 17.95 3.28 -33.24
C CYS A 1 17.04 3.64 -32.04
N SER A 2 15.76 3.24 -32.05
CA SER A 2 14.80 3.58 -30.98
C SER A 2 15.01 2.85 -29.63
N GLU A 3 15.46 1.58 -29.67
CA GLU A 3 15.57 0.75 -28.46
C GLU A 3 16.74 1.14 -27.53
N ARG A 4 17.85 1.64 -28.10
CA ARG A 4 18.98 2.17 -27.33
C ARG A 4 18.65 3.48 -26.60
N ALA A 5 17.71 4.27 -27.11
CA ALA A 5 17.27 5.51 -26.47
C ALA A 5 16.36 5.24 -25.24
N ARG A 6 15.52 4.20 -25.29
CA ARG A 6 14.72 3.73 -24.14
C ARG A 6 15.58 3.17 -23.01
N LEU A 7 16.65 2.45 -23.34
CA LEU A 7 17.56 1.90 -22.32
C LEU A 7 18.42 2.96 -21.64
N LEU A 8 18.69 4.09 -22.30
CA LEU A 8 19.45 5.22 -21.73
C LEU A 8 18.60 6.12 -20.82
N SER A 9 17.27 6.19 -20.99
CA SER A 9 16.40 6.95 -20.07
C SER A 9 16.11 6.18 -18.77
N ILE A 10 15.94 4.86 -18.85
CA ILE A 10 15.74 3.99 -17.67
C ILE A 10 16.97 4.00 -16.76
N ARG A 11 18.18 4.10 -17.34
CA ARG A 11 19.43 4.15 -16.57
C ARG A 11 19.59 5.45 -15.78
N LYS A 12 18.88 6.55 -16.11
CA LYS A 12 18.97 7.83 -15.38
C LYS A 12 18.11 7.91 -14.12
N THR A 13 17.18 6.96 -13.89
CA THR A 13 16.37 6.92 -12.65
C THR A 13 16.96 6.02 -11.57
N THR A 14 18.06 5.33 -11.84
CA THR A 14 18.80 4.52 -10.87
C THR A 14 20.13 5.18 -10.54
N ASP A 15 20.16 5.88 -9.40
CA ASP A 15 21.40 6.22 -8.70
C ASP A 15 22.22 4.92 -8.46
N PRO A 16 23.55 4.92 -8.67
CA PRO A 16 24.41 3.74 -8.53
C PRO A 16 24.41 3.08 -7.14
N THR A 17 23.68 3.58 -6.15
CA THR A 17 23.59 3.01 -4.80
C THR A 17 22.40 2.10 -4.51
N GLY A 18 21.47 1.87 -5.46
CA GLY A 18 20.44 0.82 -5.31
C GLY A 18 19.57 0.94 -4.04
N ARG A 19 19.43 2.16 -3.50
CA ARG A 19 18.58 2.46 -2.35
C ARG A 19 17.25 2.96 -2.90
N ALA A 20 16.18 2.19 -2.68
CA ALA A 20 14.83 2.71 -2.82
C ALA A 20 14.73 3.95 -1.93
N LYS A 21 14.48 5.13 -2.52
CA LYS A 21 14.23 6.34 -1.75
C LYS A 21 12.85 6.18 -1.14
N PHE A 22 12.80 5.69 0.10
CA PHE A 22 11.64 5.93 0.94
C PHE A 22 11.45 7.45 1.03
N PRO A 23 10.22 7.96 0.84
CA PRO A 23 9.98 9.37 1.05
C PRO A 23 10.39 9.72 2.48
N SER A 24 11.29 10.70 2.60
CA SER A 24 11.66 11.29 3.89
C SER A 24 10.38 11.81 4.56
N ALA A 25 10.27 11.61 5.88
CA ALA A 25 9.10 11.87 6.72
C ALA A 25 8.66 13.35 6.83
N THR A 26 9.01 14.20 5.87
CA THR A 26 8.75 15.65 5.87
C THR A 26 7.71 16.06 4.81
N SER A 27 7.05 15.12 4.14
CA SER A 27 6.09 15.40 3.05
C SER A 27 4.70 14.78 3.27
N VAL A 28 4.15 14.86 4.47
CA VAL A 28 2.71 14.56 4.70
C VAL A 28 1.90 15.79 5.13
N THR A 29 2.52 16.97 5.19
CA THR A 29 1.86 18.24 5.49
C THR A 29 2.03 19.24 4.35
N SER A 30 1.51 18.92 3.16
CA SER A 30 1.16 19.93 2.16
C SER A 30 0.30 19.30 1.06
N PHE A 31 -0.97 19.08 1.37
CA PHE A 31 -1.99 18.85 0.34
C PHE A 31 -2.97 20.02 0.39
N CYS A 32 -2.48 21.24 0.15
CA CYS A 32 -3.34 22.38 -0.12
C CYS A 32 -2.72 23.24 -1.22
N ALA A 33 -3.45 23.34 -2.33
CA ALA A 33 -3.35 24.30 -3.42
C ALA A 33 -1.98 24.46 -4.10
N THR A 34 -1.88 23.92 -5.32
CA THR A 34 -1.25 24.66 -6.43
C THR A 34 -1.78 24.13 -7.76
N ASN A 35 -2.53 24.98 -8.45
CA ASN A 35 -3.01 24.75 -9.81
C ASN A 35 -1.83 24.76 -10.79
N SER A 36 -1.66 23.70 -11.58
CA SER A 36 -1.04 23.74 -12.93
C SER A 36 -1.42 22.48 -13.74
N PRO A 37 -1.66 22.58 -15.06
CA PRO A 37 -2.31 21.53 -15.84
C PRO A 37 -1.37 20.62 -16.66
N MET A 38 -1.94 19.46 -17.04
CA MET A 38 -1.55 18.45 -18.06
C MET A 38 -0.42 17.45 -17.78
N ALA A 39 -0.81 16.19 -17.53
CA ALA A 39 -0.65 15.08 -18.49
C ALA A 39 -1.44 13.85 -18.00
N LYS A 40 -2.25 13.24 -18.89
CA LYS A 40 -3.05 12.04 -18.64
C LYS A 40 -2.21 10.78 -18.90
N GLU A 41 -1.98 9.95 -17.87
CA GLU A 41 -1.71 8.51 -18.02
C GLU A 41 -2.28 7.76 -16.80
N GLY A 42 -3.14 6.76 -17.06
CA GLY A 42 -3.62 5.77 -16.09
C GLY A 42 -4.56 6.30 -15.00
N GLU A 43 -5.87 6.17 -15.21
CA GLU A 43 -6.87 6.39 -14.16
C GLU A 43 -6.74 5.29 -13.10
N GLU A 44 -5.77 5.44 -12.20
CA GLU A 44 -5.92 4.95 -10.84
C GLU A 44 -7.15 5.68 -10.32
N ALA A 45 -8.30 5.00 -10.33
CA ALA A 45 -9.51 5.52 -9.74
C ALA A 45 -9.16 5.88 -8.30
N LYS A 46 -8.93 7.17 -8.05
CA LYS A 46 -8.86 7.69 -6.70
C LYS A 46 -10.18 7.28 -6.09
N VAL A 47 -10.17 6.25 -5.25
CA VAL A 47 -11.33 5.88 -4.47
C VAL A 47 -11.56 7.06 -3.55
N GLU A 48 -12.40 7.97 -4.02
CA GLU A 48 -12.80 9.14 -3.27
C GLU A 48 -13.52 8.62 -2.03
N VAL A 49 -13.00 9.00 -0.87
CA VAL A 49 -13.59 8.58 0.40
C VAL A 49 -14.95 9.27 0.50
N ASP A 50 -16.02 8.49 0.41
CA ASP A 50 -17.37 9.00 0.61
C ASP A 50 -17.54 9.45 2.07
N LEU A 51 -17.58 10.78 2.26
CA LEU A 51 -17.72 11.39 3.58
C LEU A 51 -19.16 11.29 4.11
N VAL A 52 -20.12 11.01 3.24
CA VAL A 52 -21.56 10.94 3.52
C VAL A 52 -21.96 9.50 3.83
N ASN A 53 -21.65 8.54 2.94
CA ASN A 53 -21.91 7.12 3.16
C ASN A 53 -20.65 6.37 3.62
N ARG A 54 -20.44 6.35 4.94
CA ARG A 54 -19.30 5.65 5.57
C ARG A 54 -19.48 4.13 5.72
N ASP A 55 -20.64 3.59 5.35
CA ASP A 55 -20.94 2.15 5.42
C ASP A 55 -21.61 1.66 4.11
N PRO A 56 -20.89 1.70 2.97
CA PRO A 56 -21.44 1.35 1.66
C PRO A 56 -21.91 -0.11 1.56
N ASN A 57 -21.35 -1.00 2.39
CA ASN A 57 -21.69 -2.42 2.42
C ASN A 57 -22.70 -2.77 3.52
N GLN A 58 -23.25 -1.78 4.23
CA GLN A 58 -24.23 -1.95 5.31
C GLN A 58 -23.82 -2.95 6.39
N LEU A 59 -22.53 -3.01 6.73
CA LEU A 59 -22.01 -3.91 7.76
C LEU A 59 -22.61 -3.61 9.13
N ASN A 60 -22.97 -2.34 9.36
CA ASN A 60 -23.43 -1.85 10.65
C ASN A 60 -24.95 -1.57 10.67
N GLY A 61 -25.72 -2.27 9.81
CA GLY A 61 -27.17 -2.12 9.76
C GLY A 61 -27.85 -2.30 11.13
N HIS A 62 -27.36 -3.23 11.95
CA HIS A 62 -27.86 -3.54 13.29
C HIS A 62 -27.65 -2.42 14.33
N LEU A 63 -26.74 -1.47 14.09
CA LEU A 63 -26.49 -0.33 14.98
C LEU A 63 -27.41 0.86 14.71
N LYS A 64 -28.23 0.79 13.65
CA LYS A 64 -29.24 1.81 13.32
C LYS A 64 -30.45 1.62 14.23
N VAL A 65 -30.35 2.17 15.43
CA VAL A 65 -31.43 2.15 16.43
C VAL A 65 -32.19 3.48 16.38
N ALA A 66 -33.48 3.44 16.06
CA ALA A 66 -34.36 4.59 16.12
C ALA A 66 -34.88 4.81 17.56
N PHE A 67 -35.39 6.01 17.86
CA PHE A 67 -35.94 6.31 19.19
C PHE A 67 -37.17 5.44 19.48
N GLU A 68 -38.00 5.27 18.46
CA GLU A 68 -39.21 4.47 18.44
C GLU A 68 -38.93 2.97 18.64
N ASP A 69 -37.75 2.48 18.23
CA ASP A 69 -37.34 1.08 18.44
C ASP A 69 -36.98 0.79 19.90
N VAL A 70 -36.61 1.82 20.68
CA VAL A 70 -36.15 1.66 22.07
C VAL A 70 -37.26 1.99 23.06
N LEU A 71 -37.99 3.07 22.81
CA LEU A 71 -38.97 3.65 23.74
C LEU A 71 -40.37 3.74 23.14
N GLY A 72 -40.62 3.09 22.00
CA GLY A 72 -41.92 3.09 21.32
C GLY A 72 -43.07 2.73 22.26
N GLU A 73 -44.05 3.64 22.36
CA GLU A 73 -45.28 3.42 23.12
C GLU A 73 -46.36 2.78 22.23
N PRO A 74 -47.22 1.88 22.77
CA PRO A 74 -48.33 1.31 22.02
C PRO A 74 -49.48 2.32 21.83
N GLU A 75 -50.28 2.17 20.78
CA GLU A 75 -51.33 3.14 20.34
C GLU A 75 -52.33 3.58 21.44
N HIS A 76 -52.52 2.75 22.46
CA HIS A 76 -53.51 2.98 23.52
C HIS A 76 -52.90 3.56 24.81
N ALA A 77 -51.59 3.78 24.87
CA ALA A 77 -50.87 4.27 26.05
C ALA A 77 -49.81 5.32 25.69
N HIS A 78 -50.24 6.40 25.03
CA HIS A 78 -49.36 7.51 24.66
C HIS A 78 -49.09 8.45 25.84
N SER A 79 -47.82 8.79 26.03
CA SER A 79 -47.39 9.88 26.89
C SER A 79 -47.71 11.24 26.27
N ILE A 80 -47.58 12.29 27.08
CA ILE A 80 -47.91 13.66 26.68
C ILE A 80 -46.98 14.10 25.52
N ASP A 81 -47.55 14.69 24.46
CA ASP A 81 -46.83 15.08 23.24
C ASP A 81 -45.56 15.92 23.48
N CYS A 82 -45.61 16.82 24.47
CA CYS A 82 -44.46 17.66 24.81
C CYS A 82 -43.30 16.84 25.38
N LEU A 83 -43.61 15.84 26.21
CA LEU A 83 -42.63 14.92 26.78
C LEU A 83 -42.04 14.06 25.68
N TRP A 84 -42.88 13.51 24.79
CA TRP A 84 -42.44 12.68 23.68
C TRP A 84 -41.43 13.41 22.77
N ARG A 85 -41.75 14.65 22.35
CA ARG A 85 -40.86 15.47 21.51
C ARG A 85 -39.55 15.83 22.21
N ASN A 86 -39.60 16.19 23.49
CA ASN A 86 -38.40 16.55 24.24
C ASN A 86 -37.49 15.32 24.43
N SER A 87 -38.07 14.16 24.75
CA SER A 87 -37.35 12.89 24.89
C SER A 87 -36.69 12.47 23.57
N TYR A 88 -37.39 12.60 22.44
CA TYR A 88 -36.83 12.36 21.10
C TYR A 88 -35.61 13.26 20.81
N GLY A 89 -35.73 14.56 21.12
CA GLY A 89 -34.66 15.54 20.94
C GLY A 89 -33.44 15.24 21.82
N CYS A 90 -33.66 15.00 23.11
CA CYS A 90 -32.60 14.64 24.06
C CYS A 90 -31.91 13.33 23.70
N PHE A 91 -32.66 12.29 23.29
CA PHE A 91 -32.10 11.00 22.89
C PHE A 91 -31.23 11.15 21.64
N THR A 92 -31.75 11.79 20.59
CA THR A 92 -31.04 11.98 19.32
C THR A 92 -29.79 12.83 19.50
N GLY A 93 -29.92 13.96 20.21
CA GLY A 93 -28.81 14.86 20.51
C GLY A 93 -27.74 14.19 21.38
N GLY A 94 -28.16 13.53 22.46
CA GLY A 94 -27.27 12.84 23.40
C GLY A 94 -26.48 11.71 22.71
N LYS A 95 -27.16 10.85 21.94
CA LYS A 95 -26.53 9.76 21.18
C LYS A 95 -25.50 10.31 20.19
N ASN A 96 -25.86 11.35 19.44
CA ASN A 96 -24.97 11.93 18.43
C ASN A 96 -23.75 12.62 19.07
N CYS A 97 -23.95 13.38 20.13
CA CYS A 97 -22.86 14.05 20.86
C CYS A 97 -21.89 13.03 21.45
N CYS A 98 -22.41 12.04 22.20
CA CYS A 98 -21.58 11.00 22.82
C CYS A 98 -20.82 10.19 21.77
N TYR A 99 -21.49 9.77 20.69
CA TYR A 99 -20.85 9.06 19.59
C TYR A 99 -19.70 9.86 18.98
N LYS A 100 -19.90 11.15 18.69
CA LYS A 100 -18.84 12.00 18.12
C LYS A 100 -17.67 12.17 19.08
N PHE A 101 -17.94 12.41 20.36
CA PHE A 101 -16.90 12.56 21.38
C PHE A 101 -16.06 11.30 21.53
N VAL A 102 -16.70 10.14 21.72
CA VAL A 102 -16.01 8.85 21.84
C VAL A 102 -15.25 8.52 20.56
N SER A 103 -15.81 8.80 19.39
CA SER A 103 -15.15 8.59 18.09
C SER A 103 -13.89 9.43 17.93
N VAL A 104 -13.89 10.69 18.38
CA VAL A 104 -12.70 11.56 18.31
C VAL A 104 -11.61 11.04 19.25
N LEU A 105 -11.98 10.69 20.48
CA LEU A 105 -11.03 10.16 21.45
C LEU A 105 -10.42 8.84 20.97
N SER A 106 -11.25 7.88 20.56
CA SER A 106 -10.77 6.57 20.10
C SER A 106 -9.99 6.68 18.80
N GLY A 107 -10.45 7.51 17.85
CA GLY A 107 -9.75 7.75 16.59
C GLY A 107 -8.36 8.32 16.81
N LEU A 108 -8.20 9.29 17.72
CA LEU A 108 -6.91 9.88 18.04
C LEU A 108 -5.97 8.88 18.72
N CYS A 109 -6.47 8.11 19.69
CA CYS A 109 -5.69 7.07 20.36
C CYS A 109 -5.21 5.99 19.38
N ILE A 110 -6.10 5.50 18.50
CA ILE A 110 -5.75 4.50 17.50
C ILE A 110 -4.71 5.06 16.52
N ALA A 111 -4.88 6.29 16.05
CA ALA A 111 -3.91 6.94 15.15
C ALA A 111 -2.53 7.04 15.81
N LEU A 112 -2.47 7.38 17.10
CA LEU A 112 -1.22 7.42 17.87
C LEU A 112 -0.58 6.03 18.00
N CYS A 113 -1.36 4.99 18.30
CA CYS A 113 -0.86 3.61 18.33
C CYS A 113 -0.22 3.21 16.99
N TRP A 114 -0.89 3.47 15.87
CA TRP A 114 -0.35 3.20 14.54
C TRP A 114 0.92 4.00 14.25
N GLY A 115 0.95 5.28 14.65
CA GLY A 115 2.14 6.13 14.52
C GLY A 115 3.35 5.54 15.26
N CYS A 116 3.16 5.09 16.49
CA CYS A 116 4.21 4.41 17.26
C CYS A 116 4.67 3.10 16.59
N THR A 117 3.73 2.29 16.08
CA THR A 117 4.07 1.06 15.35
C THR A 117 4.92 1.36 14.12
N PHE A 118 4.53 2.32 13.28
CA PHE A 118 5.30 2.69 12.09
C PHE A 118 6.67 3.28 12.44
N ALA A 119 6.79 4.04 13.53
CA ALA A 119 8.07 4.53 14.03
C ALA A 119 9.01 3.36 14.40
N MET A 120 8.51 2.34 15.10
CA MET A 120 9.29 1.15 15.45
C MET A 120 9.69 0.33 14.22
N VAL A 121 8.79 0.16 13.23
CA VAL A 121 9.11 -0.50 11.97
C VAL A 121 10.21 0.25 11.22
N ALA A 122 10.13 1.59 11.16
CA ALA A 122 11.15 2.41 10.52
C ALA A 122 12.51 2.28 11.22
N PHE A 123 12.53 2.29 12.56
CA PHE A 123 13.72 2.03 13.35
C PHE A 123 14.33 0.66 12.99
N TYR A 124 13.54 -0.40 13.05
CA TYR A 124 14.01 -1.75 12.71
C TYR A 124 14.55 -1.84 11.27
N ASN A 125 13.92 -1.16 10.32
CA ASN A 125 14.36 -1.15 8.93
C ASN A 125 15.76 -0.52 8.76
N ILE A 126 16.00 0.61 9.43
CA ILE A 126 17.27 1.34 9.36
C ILE A 126 18.38 0.57 10.08
N TRP A 127 18.09 0.13 11.31
CA TRP A 127 19.13 -0.40 12.22
C TRP A 127 19.35 -1.91 12.06
N CYS A 128 18.35 -2.67 11.63
CA CYS A 128 18.47 -4.12 11.48
C CYS A 128 18.38 -4.56 10.02
N ILE A 129 17.32 -4.20 9.29
CA ILE A 129 17.11 -4.72 7.92
C ILE A 129 18.19 -4.22 6.96
N THR A 130 18.54 -2.93 7.02
CA THR A 130 19.54 -2.36 6.12
C THR A 130 20.91 -3.04 6.25
N PRO A 131 21.51 -3.22 7.44
CA PRO A 131 22.76 -3.96 7.55
C PRO A 131 22.59 -5.44 7.20
N CYS A 132 21.50 -6.11 7.62
CA CYS A 132 21.24 -7.49 7.22
C CYS A 132 21.20 -7.64 5.70
N THR A 133 20.53 -6.73 5.00
CA THR A 133 20.45 -6.73 3.52
C THR A 133 21.82 -6.57 2.88
N LYS A 134 22.72 -5.76 3.47
CA LYS A 134 24.10 -5.62 2.99
C LYS A 134 24.87 -6.94 3.14
N VAL A 135 24.73 -7.60 4.28
CA VAL A 135 25.36 -8.90 4.55
C VAL A 135 24.79 -9.99 3.62
N PHE A 136 23.47 -10.06 3.48
CA PHE A 136 22.82 -10.99 2.55
C PHE A 136 23.27 -10.80 1.10
N LYS A 137 23.49 -9.55 0.66
CA LYS A 137 24.02 -9.28 -0.68
C LYS A 137 25.41 -9.88 -0.89
N ILE A 138 26.28 -9.85 0.13
CA ILE A 138 27.60 -10.48 0.06
C ILE A 138 27.45 -12.01 -0.06
N PHE A 139 26.61 -12.62 0.79
CA PHE A 139 26.36 -14.06 0.74
C PHE A 139 25.76 -14.51 -0.59
N ILE A 140 24.78 -13.78 -1.12
CA ILE A 140 24.20 -14.04 -2.43
C ILE A 140 25.26 -13.93 -3.52
N GLY A 141 26.18 -12.96 -3.44
CA GLY A 141 27.28 -12.82 -4.38
C GLY A 141 28.13 -14.09 -4.50
N VAL A 142 28.57 -14.62 -3.35
CA VAL A 142 29.34 -15.87 -3.29
C VAL A 142 28.52 -17.07 -3.79
N PHE A 143 27.25 -17.15 -3.39
CA PHE A 143 26.36 -18.21 -3.87
C PHE A 143 26.17 -18.16 -5.38
N ARG A 144 26.09 -16.96 -5.96
CA ARG A 144 25.96 -16.75 -7.41
C ARG A 144 27.16 -17.30 -8.16
N GLU A 145 28.38 -17.01 -7.69
CA GLU A 145 29.61 -17.52 -8.32
C GLU A 145 29.68 -19.05 -8.27
N MET A 146 29.34 -19.65 -7.12
CA MET A 146 29.25 -21.10 -6.99
C MET A 146 28.21 -21.69 -7.94
N TRP A 147 27.05 -21.05 -8.04
CA TRP A 147 25.95 -21.48 -8.90
C TRP A 147 26.28 -21.36 -10.39
N GLU A 148 26.93 -20.27 -10.80
CA GLU A 148 27.43 -20.06 -12.15
C GLU A 148 28.45 -21.15 -12.53
N THR A 149 29.41 -21.42 -11.65
CA THR A 149 30.41 -22.47 -11.85
C THR A 149 29.76 -23.85 -12.01
N TYR A 150 28.76 -24.16 -11.17
CA TYR A 150 28.02 -25.41 -11.25
C TYR A 150 27.32 -25.57 -12.62
N TRP A 151 26.62 -24.54 -13.09
CA TRP A 151 25.95 -24.58 -14.39
C TRP A 151 26.92 -24.63 -15.57
N ASP A 152 28.05 -23.93 -15.49
CA ASP A 152 29.10 -23.98 -16.51
C ASP A 152 29.72 -25.37 -16.63
N CYS A 153 29.94 -26.07 -15.51
CA CYS A 153 30.42 -27.45 -15.52
C CYS A 153 29.38 -28.42 -16.09
N CYS A 154 28.12 -28.32 -15.68
CA CYS A 154 27.09 -29.30 -16.07
C CYS A 154 26.61 -29.09 -17.51
N VAL A 155 26.31 -27.86 -17.90
CA VAL A 155 25.68 -27.52 -19.18
C VAL A 155 26.68 -26.88 -20.13
N GLY A 156 27.48 -25.92 -19.63
CA GLY A 156 28.49 -25.23 -20.45
C GLY A 156 29.48 -26.20 -21.09
N ALA A 157 30.04 -27.15 -20.32
CA ALA A 157 30.96 -28.15 -20.84
C ALA A 157 30.33 -29.04 -21.95
N LYS A 158 29.06 -29.44 -21.78
CA LYS A 158 28.34 -30.26 -22.78
C LYS A 158 28.09 -29.49 -24.08
N CYS A 159 27.60 -28.26 -23.97
CA CYS A 159 27.39 -27.39 -25.13
C CYS A 159 28.70 -27.09 -25.88
N LYS A 160 29.79 -26.87 -25.14
CA LYS A 160 31.11 -26.62 -25.73
C LYS A 160 31.64 -27.85 -26.47
N ALA A 161 31.47 -29.06 -25.91
CA ALA A 161 31.84 -30.30 -26.58
C ALA A 161 31.04 -30.52 -27.88
N LEU A 162 29.73 -30.31 -27.86
CA LEU A 162 28.88 -30.38 -29.06
C LEU A 162 29.30 -29.33 -30.11
N GLY A 163 29.61 -28.11 -29.69
CA GLY A 163 30.14 -27.06 -30.55
C GLY A 163 31.43 -27.47 -31.27
N TYR A 164 32.35 -28.17 -30.59
CA TYR A 164 33.56 -28.71 -31.22
C TYR A 164 33.26 -29.81 -32.25
N CYS A 165 32.26 -30.66 -32.02
CA CYS A 165 31.84 -31.66 -33.00
C CYS A 165 31.32 -31.02 -34.29
N PHE A 166 30.51 -29.95 -34.18
CA PHE A 166 29.97 -29.25 -35.34
C PHE A 166 30.97 -28.27 -36.00
N SER A 167 31.96 -27.78 -35.25
CA SER A 167 32.99 -26.86 -35.77
C SER A 167 33.85 -27.44 -36.90
N ARG A 168 33.93 -28.76 -37.04
CA ARG A 168 34.73 -29.42 -38.09
C ARG A 168 33.98 -29.60 -39.41
N ILE A 169 32.68 -29.29 -39.47
CA ILE A 169 31.88 -29.40 -40.68
C ILE A 169 32.06 -28.13 -41.50
N LYS A 170 32.88 -28.20 -42.55
CA LYS A 170 32.98 -27.13 -43.58
C LYS A 170 31.93 -27.42 -44.65
N VAL A 171 30.98 -26.51 -44.82
CA VAL A 171 29.97 -26.59 -45.87
C VAL A 171 30.50 -25.82 -47.07
N GLU A 172 30.95 -26.53 -48.10
CA GLU A 172 31.25 -25.92 -49.41
C GLU A 172 29.91 -25.54 -50.06
N GLN A 173 29.68 -24.25 -50.28
CA GLN A 173 28.47 -23.80 -50.99
C GLN A 173 28.65 -24.07 -52.48
N GLY A 174 27.96 -25.11 -52.98
CA GLY A 174 27.87 -25.41 -54.40
C GLY A 174 27.22 -24.27 -55.17
N LYS A 175 27.88 -23.86 -56.26
CA LYS A 175 27.55 -22.77 -57.18
C LYS A 175 26.31 -23.05 -58.02
#